data_AF-A0A1U7SQL5-F1
#
_entry.id   AF-A0A1U7SQL5-F1
#
_cell.length_a   1.000
_cell.length_b   1.000
_cell.length_c   1.000
_cell.angle_alpha   90.00
_cell.angle_beta   90.00
_cell.angle_gamma   90.00
#
_symmetry.space_group_name_H-M   'P 1'
#
loop_
_entity.id
_entity.type
_entity.pdbx_description
1 polymer ?
#
loop_
_entity_poly.entity_id
_entity_poly.type
_entity_poly.pdbx_seq_one_letter_code
_entity_poly.pdbx_strand_id
1 'polypeptide(L)'
;MDPARKTGVQGVIWTTGWLLLLPLLLREGAQALECYSCVQKADDGCSAHKMKTVKCAPGVDVCTEAVGAVETIHGQFSVAVRGCGSGLPGKNDRGLDLHGLLAFIQLQQCAQDRCNSKLNLTSRALNPAGNESAHEPNGAQCYSCVGLSREACQGTSPPVVSCYNASDRVYKGCFDGNVTLTAGE
;
A
#
# COMPACT_ATOMS: atom_id res chain seq x y z
N MET A 1 7.85 -92.44 -9.44
CA MET A 1 7.66 -91.61 -10.66
C MET A 1 6.85 -90.40 -10.25
N ASP A 2 7.52 -89.25 -10.15
CA ASP A 2 6.96 -87.89 -10.12
C ASP A 2 6.35 -87.52 -11.50
N PRO A 3 5.72 -86.33 -11.72
CA PRO A 3 5.22 -85.29 -10.79
C PRO A 3 3.85 -84.67 -11.24
N ALA A 4 3.28 -83.72 -10.49
CA ALA A 4 2.68 -82.49 -11.07
C ALA A 4 2.27 -81.47 -9.99
N ARG A 5 3.23 -80.61 -9.68
CA ARG A 5 3.13 -79.29 -9.05
C ARG A 5 2.08 -78.41 -9.77
N LYS A 6 1.15 -77.79 -9.03
CA LYS A 6 0.47 -76.56 -9.49
C LYS A 6 0.71 -75.43 -8.49
N THR A 7 1.52 -74.50 -8.98
CA THR A 7 1.92 -73.21 -8.44
C THR A 7 0.74 -72.25 -8.27
N GLY A 8 0.83 -71.44 -7.22
CA GLY A 8 -0.15 -70.41 -6.88
C GLY A 8 -0.27 -69.31 -7.92
N VAL A 9 -1.47 -68.72 -7.96
CA VAL A 9 -1.79 -67.49 -8.67
C VAL A 9 -2.09 -66.45 -7.59
N GLN A 10 -1.04 -65.82 -7.08
CA GLN A 10 -1.13 -64.60 -6.29
C GLN A 10 -0.09 -63.64 -6.85
N GLY A 11 -0.55 -62.70 -7.65
CA GLY A 11 0.29 -61.67 -8.22
C GLY A 11 -0.51 -60.87 -9.22
N VAL A 12 -0.31 -59.56 -9.22
CA VAL A 12 -0.85 -58.59 -10.18
C VAL A 12 -2.25 -58.04 -9.86
N ILE A 13 -2.45 -57.49 -8.65
CA ILE A 13 -3.42 -56.39 -8.46
C ILE A 13 -2.83 -55.36 -7.48
N TRP A 14 -1.56 -54.93 -7.63
CA TRP A 14 -1.00 -53.93 -6.70
C TRP A 14 -0.23 -52.76 -7.32
N THR A 15 -0.13 -52.68 -8.64
CA THR A 15 0.64 -51.62 -9.32
C THR A 15 -0.23 -50.54 -9.97
N THR A 16 -1.54 -50.74 -10.09
CA THR A 16 -2.45 -49.77 -10.74
C THR A 16 -3.01 -48.70 -9.79
N GLY A 17 -3.00 -48.93 -8.47
CA GLY A 17 -3.50 -47.96 -7.49
C GLY A 17 -2.59 -46.75 -7.27
N TRP A 18 -1.27 -46.90 -7.46
CA TRP A 18 -0.31 -45.81 -7.27
C TRP A 18 -0.17 -44.87 -8.47
N LEU A 19 -0.44 -45.34 -9.70
CA LEU A 19 -0.36 -44.52 -10.91
C LEU A 19 -1.54 -43.53 -11.07
N LEU A 20 -2.65 -43.75 -10.36
CA LEU A 20 -3.83 -42.87 -10.37
C LEU A 20 -3.77 -41.74 -9.32
N LEU A 21 -2.81 -41.76 -8.39
CA LEU A 21 -2.63 -40.72 -7.38
C LEU A 21 -1.71 -39.58 -7.83
N LEU A 22 -0.79 -39.84 -8.77
CA LEU A 22 0.10 -38.81 -9.33
C LEU A 22 -0.63 -37.65 -10.04
N PRO A 23 -1.71 -37.85 -10.82
CA PRO A 23 -2.41 -36.75 -11.49
C PRO A 23 -3.22 -35.87 -10.53
N LEU A 24 -3.58 -36.39 -9.35
CA LEU A 24 -4.32 -35.65 -8.31
C LEU A 24 -3.40 -34.73 -7.49
N LEU A 25 -2.14 -35.11 -7.27
CA LEU A 25 -1.14 -34.29 -6.59
C LEU A 25 -0.55 -33.18 -7.47
N LEU A 26 -0.64 -33.30 -8.80
CA LEU A 26 -0.13 -32.31 -9.76
C LEU A 26 -1.15 -31.24 -10.17
N ARG A 27 -2.37 -31.27 -9.59
CA ARG A 27 -3.49 -30.40 -10.00
C ARG A 27 -3.74 -29.19 -9.10
N GLU A 28 -3.00 -29.02 -8.02
CA GLU A 28 -2.95 -27.76 -7.28
C GLU A 28 -1.86 -26.87 -7.89
N GLY A 29 -2.08 -26.43 -9.13
CA GLY A 29 -1.44 -25.20 -9.58
C GLY A 29 -1.98 -24.09 -8.68
N ALA A 30 -1.23 -23.71 -7.65
CA ALA A 30 -1.57 -22.57 -6.81
C ALA A 30 -1.89 -21.40 -7.73
N GLN A 31 -3.16 -20.97 -7.76
CA GLN A 31 -3.54 -19.83 -8.58
C GLN A 31 -2.74 -18.63 -8.06
N ALA A 32 -2.04 -17.96 -8.98
CA ALA A 32 -1.25 -16.79 -8.63
C ALA A 32 -2.18 -15.71 -8.07
N LEU A 33 -1.87 -15.21 -6.88
CA LEU A 33 -2.63 -14.18 -6.19
C LEU A 33 -2.83 -12.96 -7.11
N GLU A 34 -4.06 -12.47 -7.22
CA GLU A 34 -4.38 -11.25 -7.97
C GLU A 34 -4.52 -10.07 -7.01
N CYS A 35 -3.81 -8.97 -7.25
CA CYS A 35 -3.87 -7.77 -6.41
C CYS A 35 -4.25 -6.54 -7.23
N TYR A 36 -4.80 -5.51 -6.58
CA TYR A 36 -4.87 -4.19 -7.20
C TYR A 36 -3.48 -3.57 -7.26
N SER A 37 -3.21 -2.84 -8.34
CA SER A 37 -1.96 -2.11 -8.57
C SER A 37 -2.23 -0.68 -9.00
N CYS A 38 -1.66 0.27 -8.27
CA CYS A 38 -1.70 1.69 -8.59
C CYS A 38 -0.67 2.45 -7.76
N VAL A 39 -0.31 3.65 -8.23
CA VAL A 39 0.50 4.62 -7.50
C VAL A 39 -0.24 5.95 -7.54
N GLN A 40 -0.35 6.61 -6.39
CA GLN A 40 -0.92 7.94 -6.23
C GLN A 40 0.14 8.88 -5.67
N LYS A 41 0.32 10.04 -6.32
CA LYS A 41 1.25 11.08 -5.92
C LYS A 41 0.51 12.41 -5.77
N ALA A 42 -0.33 12.50 -4.74
CA ALA A 42 -1.26 13.62 -4.55
C ALA A 42 -2.23 13.87 -5.72
N ASP A 43 -2.44 12.85 -6.56
CA ASP A 43 -3.31 12.86 -7.73
C ASP A 43 -4.43 11.82 -7.58
N ASP A 44 -5.11 11.48 -8.66
CA ASP A 44 -6.16 10.45 -8.72
C ASP A 44 -5.64 9.09 -9.20
N GLY A 45 -4.33 8.83 -9.09
CA GLY A 45 -3.67 7.64 -9.66
C GLY A 45 -4.21 6.29 -9.14
N CYS A 46 -4.80 6.28 -7.94
CA CYS A 46 -5.45 5.10 -7.35
C CYS A 46 -6.99 5.16 -7.37
N SER A 47 -7.57 6.02 -8.20
CA SER A 47 -9.02 6.05 -8.46
C SER A 47 -9.49 4.76 -9.16
N ALA A 48 -10.79 4.47 -9.04
CA ALA A 48 -11.38 3.22 -9.53
C ALA A 48 -11.13 2.94 -11.02
N HIS A 49 -11.00 4.00 -11.84
CA HIS A 49 -10.80 3.86 -13.29
C HIS A 49 -9.32 3.77 -13.71
N LYS A 50 -8.37 4.13 -12.83
CA LYS A 50 -6.92 4.02 -13.07
C LYS A 50 -6.28 2.82 -12.38
N MET A 51 -6.98 2.25 -11.40
CA MET A 51 -6.55 1.06 -10.67
C MET A 51 -6.52 -0.17 -11.57
N LYS A 52 -5.38 -0.85 -11.62
CA LYS A 52 -5.19 -2.08 -12.40
C LYS A 52 -5.33 -3.29 -11.50
N THR A 53 -5.51 -4.46 -12.11
CA THR A 53 -5.34 -5.76 -11.44
C THR A 53 -4.11 -6.44 -12.02
N VAL A 54 -3.25 -6.96 -11.16
CA VAL A 54 -1.99 -7.65 -11.51
C VAL A 54 -1.96 -9.02 -10.87
N LYS A 55 -1.29 -9.97 -11.52
CA LYS A 55 -0.97 -11.28 -10.94
C LYS A 55 0.40 -11.21 -10.29
N CYS A 56 0.49 -11.65 -9.05
CA CYS A 56 1.76 -11.66 -8.32
C CYS A 56 2.69 -12.77 -8.80
N ALA A 57 3.99 -12.56 -8.58
CA ALA A 57 5.00 -13.56 -8.89
C ALA A 57 4.83 -14.82 -8.02
N PRO A 58 5.35 -15.98 -8.47
CA PRO A 58 5.35 -17.19 -7.65
C PRO A 58 6.02 -16.96 -6.28
N GLY A 59 5.38 -17.42 -5.21
CA GLY A 59 5.86 -17.25 -3.83
C GLY A 59 5.47 -15.92 -3.17
N VAL A 60 4.71 -15.07 -3.87
CA VAL A 60 4.08 -13.89 -3.27
C VAL A 60 2.66 -14.23 -2.82
N ASP A 61 2.46 -14.22 -1.49
CA ASP A 61 1.22 -14.68 -0.87
C ASP A 61 0.37 -13.53 -0.29
N VAL A 62 0.79 -12.28 -0.48
CA VAL A 62 0.08 -11.10 0.05
C VAL A 62 -0.02 -9.95 -0.95
N CYS A 63 -1.16 -9.27 -0.93
CA CYS A 63 -1.32 -7.94 -1.51
C CYS A 63 -0.98 -6.89 -0.46
N THR A 64 -0.40 -5.77 -0.89
CA THR A 64 -0.08 -4.62 -0.03
C THR A 64 -0.88 -3.40 -0.46
N GLU A 65 -1.36 -2.64 0.51
CA GLU A 65 -1.89 -1.29 0.37
C GLU A 65 -1.20 -0.39 1.40
N ALA A 66 -0.59 0.70 0.93
CA ALA A 66 -0.01 1.71 1.79
C ALA A 66 -0.53 3.10 1.43
N VAL A 67 -0.84 3.90 2.45
CA VAL A 67 -1.33 5.28 2.32
C VAL A 67 -0.57 6.14 3.31
N GLY A 68 0.05 7.22 2.83
CA GLY A 68 0.67 8.26 3.65
C GLY A 68 -0.06 9.57 3.43
N ALA A 69 -0.73 10.08 4.46
CA ALA A 69 -1.27 11.44 4.49
C ALA A 69 -0.24 12.37 5.12
N VAL A 70 -0.03 13.53 4.51
CA VAL A 70 0.86 14.57 5.00
C VAL A 70 0.05 15.85 5.12
N GLU A 71 0.18 16.49 6.27
CA GLU A 71 -0.58 17.65 6.65
C GLU A 71 0.37 18.75 7.12
N THR A 72 0.05 19.95 6.65
CA THR A 72 0.66 21.21 7.05
C THR A 72 -0.43 22.08 7.69
N ILE A 73 -0.05 23.22 8.24
CA ILE A 73 -1.02 24.23 8.70
C ILE A 73 -1.77 24.94 7.55
N HIS A 74 -1.56 24.56 6.28
CA HIS A 74 -2.21 25.17 5.11
C HIS A 74 -2.84 24.13 4.18
N GLY A 75 -3.09 22.92 4.70
CA GLY A 75 -3.72 21.83 3.96
C GLY A 75 -2.95 20.54 3.99
N GLN A 76 -3.47 19.55 3.24
CA GLN A 76 -3.00 18.18 3.25
C GLN A 76 -2.98 17.56 1.85
N PHE A 77 -2.17 16.51 1.69
CA PHE A 77 -2.19 15.64 0.52
C PHE A 77 -1.90 14.20 0.93
N SER A 78 -2.21 13.25 0.05
CA SER A 78 -1.91 11.83 0.27
C SER A 78 -1.15 11.20 -0.88
N VAL A 79 -0.24 10.30 -0.51
CA VAL A 79 0.45 9.38 -1.41
C VAL A 79 -0.02 7.97 -1.10
N ALA A 80 -0.16 7.14 -2.13
CA ALA A 80 -0.60 5.77 -1.94
C ALA A 80 0.06 4.81 -2.93
N VAL A 81 0.27 3.58 -2.50
CA VAL A 81 0.72 2.49 -3.35
C VAL A 81 -0.09 1.24 -3.05
N ARG A 82 -0.58 0.59 -4.10
CA ARG A 82 -1.21 -0.73 -4.06
C ARG A 82 -0.43 -1.65 -4.98
N GLY A 83 -0.19 -2.88 -4.56
CA GLY A 83 0.51 -3.87 -5.39
C GLY A 83 0.65 -5.22 -4.71
N CYS A 84 1.48 -6.07 -5.31
CA CYS A 84 1.91 -7.31 -4.70
C CYS A 84 2.88 -7.01 -3.55
N GLY A 85 2.93 -7.86 -2.53
CA GLY A 85 3.72 -7.62 -1.32
C GLY A 85 4.64 -8.77 -0.95
N SER A 86 5.15 -8.71 0.27
CA SER A 86 5.97 -9.77 0.86
C SER A 86 5.75 -9.85 2.36
N GLY A 87 6.08 -10.97 2.98
CA GLY A 87 5.94 -11.15 4.42
C GLY A 87 4.54 -11.66 4.79
N LEU A 88 4.02 -11.21 5.94
CA LEU A 88 2.79 -11.74 6.52
C LEU A 88 1.64 -10.73 6.45
N PRO A 89 0.38 -11.20 6.35
CA PRO A 89 -0.79 -10.34 6.51
C PRO A 89 -0.75 -9.57 7.83
N GLY A 90 -1.20 -8.33 7.82
CA GLY A 90 -1.13 -7.47 8.99
C GLY A 90 -1.49 -6.03 8.70
N LYS A 91 -1.45 -5.21 9.75
CA LYS A 91 -1.62 -3.75 9.67
C LYS A 91 -0.51 -3.07 10.46
N ASN A 92 -0.01 -1.96 9.94
CA ASN A 92 0.98 -1.13 10.59
C ASN A 92 0.64 0.33 10.33
N ASP A 93 0.18 1.01 11.38
CA ASP A 93 -0.24 2.40 11.35
C ASP A 93 0.71 3.23 12.22
N ARG A 94 1.16 4.39 11.71
CA ARG A 94 2.04 5.30 12.46
C ARG A 94 1.69 6.76 12.20
N GLY A 95 1.70 7.55 13.28
CA GLY A 95 1.72 9.00 13.22
C GLY A 95 3.14 9.54 13.44
N LEU A 96 3.49 10.60 12.75
CA LEU A 96 4.77 11.30 12.83
C LEU A 96 4.49 12.80 12.93
N ASP A 97 5.29 13.49 13.74
CA ASP A 97 5.29 14.96 13.85
C ASP A 97 6.74 15.42 13.65
N LEU A 98 6.98 16.17 12.57
CA LEU A 98 8.25 16.79 12.26
C LEU A 98 8.07 18.31 12.30
N HIS A 99 8.39 18.91 13.44
CA HIS A 99 8.31 20.36 13.63
C HIS A 99 6.91 20.94 13.29
N GLY A 100 5.84 20.19 13.55
CA GLY A 100 4.46 20.58 13.25
C GLY A 100 3.98 20.22 11.84
N LEU A 101 4.82 19.60 11.01
CA LEU A 101 4.37 18.85 9.84
C LEU A 101 3.93 17.46 10.30
N LEU A 102 2.66 17.15 10.10
CA LEU A 102 2.09 15.90 10.56
C LEU A 102 2.03 14.90 9.40
N ALA A 103 2.43 13.67 9.66
CA ALA A 103 2.28 12.59 8.69
C ALA A 103 1.62 11.38 9.35
N PHE A 104 0.66 10.78 8.66
CA PHE A 104 0.00 9.56 9.11
C PHE A 104 0.08 8.51 8.02
N ILE A 105 0.67 7.37 8.37
CA ILE A 105 0.95 6.27 7.46
C ILE A 105 0.14 5.07 7.90
N GLN A 106 -0.47 4.41 6.93
CA GLN A 106 -1.09 3.10 7.10
C GLN A 106 -0.51 2.14 6.07
N LEU A 107 -0.21 0.94 6.53
CA LEU A 107 0.16 -0.17 5.67
C LEU A 107 -0.69 -1.37 6.05
N GLN A 108 -1.34 -1.97 5.07
CA GLN A 108 -2.15 -3.18 5.24
C GLN A 108 -1.72 -4.24 4.23
N GLN A 109 -1.56 -5.47 4.72
CA GLN A 109 -1.29 -6.65 3.91
C GLN A 109 -2.36 -7.72 4.14
N CYS A 110 -2.78 -8.40 3.07
CA CYS A 110 -3.81 -9.44 3.10
C CYS A 110 -3.56 -10.51 2.03
N ALA A 111 -4.07 -11.72 2.26
CA ALA A 111 -3.77 -12.92 1.46
C ALA A 111 -4.98 -13.39 0.63
N GLN A 112 -5.85 -12.47 0.21
CA GLN A 112 -6.99 -12.78 -0.66
C GLN A 112 -6.88 -11.99 -1.96
N ASP A 113 -7.46 -12.51 -3.03
CA ASP A 113 -7.50 -11.78 -4.29
C ASP A 113 -8.15 -10.40 -4.12
N ARG A 114 -7.52 -9.38 -4.68
CA ARG A 114 -8.02 -8.00 -4.79
C ARG A 114 -8.44 -7.41 -3.44
N CYS A 115 -7.73 -7.78 -2.38
CA CYS A 115 -8.07 -7.41 -1.02
C CYS A 115 -7.49 -6.05 -0.56
N ASN A 116 -6.59 -5.46 -1.34
CA ASN A 116 -5.76 -4.30 -1.01
C ASN A 116 -6.37 -2.97 -1.50
N SER A 117 -7.68 -2.77 -1.30
CA SER A 117 -8.39 -1.52 -1.58
C SER A 117 -9.33 -1.12 -0.45
N LYS A 118 -8.88 -1.29 0.79
CA LYS A 118 -9.67 -1.10 2.02
C LYS A 118 -9.39 0.24 2.69
N LEU A 119 -8.22 0.83 2.44
CA LEU A 119 -7.85 2.12 3.00
C LEU A 119 -8.47 3.25 2.17
N ASN A 120 -9.02 4.24 2.86
CA ASN A 120 -9.56 5.43 2.24
C ASN A 120 -8.42 6.43 2.00
N LEU A 121 -8.26 6.84 0.74
CA LEU A 121 -7.17 7.71 0.28
C LEU A 121 -7.40 9.20 0.57
N THR A 122 -8.63 9.59 0.92
CA THR A 122 -9.03 10.99 1.16
C THR A 122 -9.45 11.27 2.60
N SER A 123 -9.88 10.26 3.37
CA SER A 123 -10.58 10.49 4.65
C SER A 123 -9.70 10.56 5.89
N ARG A 124 -8.39 10.73 5.75
CA ARG A 124 -7.55 11.07 6.90
C ARG A 124 -7.09 12.50 6.79
N ALA A 125 -8.09 13.38 6.69
CA ALA A 125 -8.01 14.71 7.27
C ALA A 125 -7.64 14.53 8.74
N LEU A 126 -6.34 14.46 8.99
CA LEU A 126 -5.83 15.17 10.13
C LEU A 126 -6.36 16.62 9.93
N ASN A 127 -7.03 17.13 10.95
CA ASN A 127 -7.79 18.34 10.82
C ASN A 127 -6.78 19.50 10.89
N PRO A 128 -6.46 20.20 9.78
CA PRO A 128 -5.32 21.11 9.70
C PRO A 128 -5.50 22.25 10.68
N ALA A 129 -4.96 22.07 11.89
CA ALA A 129 -5.02 23.04 12.97
C ALA A 129 -6.40 23.70 13.22
N GLY A 130 -7.50 22.98 12.97
CA GLY A 130 -8.84 23.57 13.06
C GLY A 130 -9.13 24.60 11.97
N ASN A 131 -9.96 25.60 12.28
CA ASN A 131 -10.46 26.53 11.27
C ASN A 131 -9.34 27.53 10.91
N GLU A 132 -8.62 27.34 9.80
CA GLU A 132 -7.51 28.23 9.36
C GLU A 132 -7.92 29.71 9.37
N SER A 133 -9.19 30.00 9.06
CA SER A 133 -9.79 31.35 9.04
C SER A 133 -9.94 32.01 10.41
N ALA A 134 -9.78 31.26 11.51
CA ALA A 134 -9.91 31.78 12.87
C ALA A 134 -8.58 32.30 13.44
N HIS A 135 -7.46 32.10 12.73
CA HIS A 135 -6.14 32.44 13.21
C HIS A 135 -5.56 33.64 12.46
N GLU A 136 -5.13 34.64 13.23
CA GLU A 136 -4.45 35.81 12.70
C GLU A 136 -3.03 35.46 12.23
N PRO A 137 -2.58 35.97 11.06
CA PRO A 137 -1.21 35.79 10.59
C PRO A 137 -0.18 36.30 11.60
N ASN A 138 0.91 35.55 11.78
CA ASN A 138 1.97 35.88 12.73
C ASN A 138 3.14 36.68 12.12
N GLY A 139 3.02 37.05 10.84
CA GLY A 139 4.01 37.82 10.08
C GLY A 139 5.05 37.00 9.31
N ALA A 140 5.17 35.70 9.55
CA ALA A 140 6.02 34.82 8.74
C ALA A 140 5.30 34.40 7.44
N GLN A 141 6.07 34.25 6.36
CA GLN A 141 5.57 33.81 5.05
C GLN A 141 6.50 32.75 4.48
N CYS A 142 5.91 31.70 3.91
CA CYS A 142 6.64 30.57 3.33
C CYS A 142 6.04 30.15 1.99
N TYR A 143 6.85 29.51 1.14
CA TYR A 143 6.33 28.79 -0.02
C TYR A 143 5.55 27.55 0.43
N SER A 144 4.47 27.21 -0.28
CA SER A 144 3.63 26.05 0.02
C SER A 144 3.53 25.09 -1.15
N CYS A 145 3.92 23.83 -0.93
CA CYS A 145 3.89 22.76 -1.92
C CYS A 145 3.03 21.58 -1.44
N VAL A 146 1.79 21.85 -1.08
CA VAL A 146 0.84 20.82 -0.65
C VAL A 146 0.18 20.21 -1.89
N GLY A 147 0.62 19.01 -2.29
CA GLY A 147 0.09 18.28 -3.44
C GLY A 147 0.53 18.77 -4.83
N LEU A 148 1.48 19.71 -4.88
CA LEU A 148 2.09 20.14 -6.15
C LEU A 148 3.06 19.07 -6.69
N SER A 149 3.18 18.99 -8.02
CA SER A 149 4.22 18.15 -8.62
C SER A 149 5.61 18.70 -8.33
N ARG A 150 6.64 17.86 -8.49
CA ARG A 150 8.04 18.28 -8.30
C ARG A 150 8.43 19.41 -9.24
N GLU A 151 7.85 19.48 -10.43
CA GLU A 151 8.11 20.50 -11.44
C GLU A 151 7.45 21.83 -11.06
N ALA A 152 6.24 21.79 -10.50
CA ALA A 152 5.53 22.97 -10.00
C ALA A 152 6.13 23.51 -8.69
N CYS A 153 6.72 22.63 -7.86
CA CYS A 153 7.36 22.99 -6.61
C CYS A 153 8.87 23.29 -6.77
N GLN A 154 9.23 24.32 -7.53
CA GLN A 154 10.64 24.70 -7.73
C GLN A 154 10.88 26.20 -7.63
N GLY A 155 11.99 26.56 -6.98
CA GLY A 155 12.43 27.94 -6.81
C GLY A 155 11.35 28.78 -6.14
N THR A 156 10.94 29.87 -6.81
CA THR A 156 9.93 30.81 -6.32
C THR A 156 8.57 30.64 -6.99
N SER A 157 8.36 29.52 -7.69
CA SER A 157 7.11 29.21 -8.41
C SER A 157 5.93 28.85 -7.49
N PRO A 158 6.12 28.18 -6.33
CA PRO A 158 4.99 27.83 -5.46
C PRO A 158 4.27 29.08 -4.93
N PRO A 159 2.98 28.96 -4.57
CA PRO A 159 2.28 30.01 -3.86
C PRO A 159 2.94 30.30 -2.50
N VAL A 160 2.84 31.55 -2.06
CA VAL A 160 3.25 31.98 -0.72
C VAL A 160 2.04 31.94 0.20
N VAL A 161 2.23 31.39 1.40
CA VAL A 161 1.22 31.31 2.47
C VAL A 161 1.69 32.10 3.68
N SER A 162 0.73 32.69 4.39
CA SER A 162 0.98 33.43 5.63
C SER A 162 0.84 32.50 6.82
N CYS A 163 1.93 32.27 7.55
CA CYS A 163 1.93 31.41 8.72
C CYS A 163 1.09 32.00 9.85
N TYR A 164 0.55 31.12 10.69
CA TYR A 164 -0.20 31.48 11.88
C TYR A 164 0.08 30.49 13.02
N ASN A 165 -0.30 30.85 14.25
CA ASN A 165 -0.05 30.02 15.42
C ASN A 165 -1.15 28.97 15.59
N ALA A 166 -1.06 27.91 14.79
CA ALA A 166 -1.93 26.75 14.80
C ALA A 166 -1.81 25.96 16.11
N SER A 167 -2.95 25.60 16.73
CA SER A 167 -3.00 24.73 17.92
C SER A 167 -2.05 25.17 19.05
N ASP A 168 -2.00 26.47 19.32
CA ASP A 168 -1.12 27.12 20.31
C ASP A 168 0.40 26.90 20.09
N ARG A 169 0.80 26.40 18.92
CA ARG A 169 2.21 26.28 18.51
C ARG A 169 2.62 27.44 17.63
N VAL A 170 3.87 27.89 17.79
CA VAL A 170 4.42 29.03 17.03
C VAL A 170 5.10 28.54 15.76
N TYR A 171 4.52 28.87 14.60
CA TYR A 171 5.08 28.53 13.28
C TYR A 171 5.76 29.74 12.65
N LYS A 172 7.09 29.84 12.82
CA LYS A 172 7.91 30.95 12.30
C LYS A 172 9.03 30.53 11.34
N GLY A 173 9.23 29.23 11.17
CA GLY A 173 10.20 28.67 10.22
C GLY A 173 9.53 28.20 8.94
N CYS A 174 10.28 28.20 7.84
CA CYS A 174 9.87 27.55 6.59
C CYS A 174 10.59 26.21 6.45
N PHE A 175 9.93 25.25 5.80
CA PHE A 175 10.46 23.92 5.54
C PHE A 175 10.46 23.63 4.04
N ASP A 176 11.58 23.12 3.54
CA ASP A 176 11.72 22.57 2.20
C ASP A 176 12.26 21.14 2.32
N GLY A 177 11.57 20.18 1.71
CA GLY A 177 11.83 18.76 1.86
C GLY A 177 10.90 17.92 0.99
N ASN A 178 10.94 16.60 1.18
CA ASN A 178 10.15 15.67 0.39
C ASN A 178 9.49 14.59 1.25
N VAL A 179 8.52 13.90 0.65
CA VAL A 179 7.86 12.75 1.23
C VAL A 179 7.98 11.59 0.26
N THR A 180 8.35 10.43 0.80
CA THR A 180 8.48 9.19 0.02
C THR A 180 7.71 8.08 0.72
N LEU A 181 6.94 7.32 -0.05
CA LEU A 181 6.23 6.13 0.40
C LEU A 181 6.63 4.98 -0.51
N THR A 182 7.17 3.91 0.08
CA THR A 182 7.60 2.71 -0.64
C THR A 182 6.83 1.53 -0.09
N ALA A 183 6.07 0.87 -0.96
CA ALA A 183 5.34 -0.34 -0.62
C ALA A 183 4.97 -1.09 -1.89
N GLY A 184 5.02 -2.41 -1.81
CA GLY A 184 4.62 -3.31 -2.90
C GLY A 184 5.47 -3.21 -4.17
N GLU A 185 5.24 -4.18 -5.05
CA GLU A 185 5.79 -4.30 -6.41
C GLU A 185 4.67 -4.51 -7.43
#